data_AF-A0A7C4KGU9-F1
#
_entry.id   AF-A0A7C4KGU9-F1
#
_cell.length_a   1.000
_cell.length_b   1.000
_cell.length_c   1.000
_cell.angle_alpha   90.00
_cell.angle_beta   90.00
_cell.angle_gamma   90.00
#
_symmetry.space_group_name_H-M   'P 1'
#
loop_
_entity.id
_entity.type
_entity.pdbx_description
1 polymer ?
#
loop_
_entity_poly.entity_id
_entity_poly.type
_entity_poly.pdbx_seq_one_letter_code
_entity_poly.pdbx_strand_id
1 'polypeptide(L)'
;MQVEYERRCEIDVHKETVVACMIALDENGKLKEIRTSSKMTEDLTGLSQWLNLSHVNFLDEQIAKLDEGIEAQMNPFKAELAGWDQLPDVNPHITQVMIAEVGNRLKQFEDATHLVSWAEMCPGHNESAGKCYHGHTHKGSKWLWRALVEVAHGAAPKHKYFKAMHHRLVGRRGKNKTIVAVGHNLLVTGYYMVTKHQDYQDWGANYFDERNIEITKRNAIKRLSNDWSIWDFKLN
;
A
#
# COMPACT_ATOMS: atom_id res chain seq x y z
N MET A 1 20.69 26.66 21.63
CA MET A 1 20.05 25.98 22.77
C MET A 1 19.27 24.82 22.20
N GLN A 2 19.74 23.59 22.36
CA GLN A 2 19.04 22.40 21.85
C GLN A 2 17.77 22.23 22.68
N VAL A 3 16.62 22.28 22.03
CA VAL A 3 15.35 21.92 22.64
C VAL A 3 15.35 20.40 22.79
N GLU A 4 15.55 19.89 24.01
CA GLU A 4 15.56 18.45 24.26
C GLU A 4 14.19 17.79 24.04
N TYR A 5 13.09 18.54 24.24
CA TYR A 5 11.72 18.07 24.02
C TYR A 5 10.82 19.21 23.56
N GLU A 6 10.19 19.04 22.39
CA GLU A 6 9.32 20.03 21.75
C GLU A 6 7.98 20.22 22.48
N ARG A 7 7.58 19.22 23.27
CA ARG A 7 6.40 19.24 24.13
C ARG A 7 6.62 18.47 25.43
N ARG A 8 6.16 19.02 26.56
CA ARG A 8 6.19 18.37 27.88
C ARG A 8 4.84 18.56 28.58
N CYS A 9 4.40 17.52 29.28
CA CYS A 9 3.30 17.60 30.22
C CYS A 9 3.81 17.29 31.62
N GLU A 10 3.39 18.09 32.60
CA GLU A 10 3.62 17.86 34.03
C GLU A 10 2.27 17.82 34.73
N ILE A 11 2.10 16.87 35.64
CA ILE A 11 0.87 16.70 36.42
C ILE A 11 1.26 16.73 37.89
N ASP A 12 0.61 17.60 38.65
CA ASP A 12 0.74 17.69 40.10
C ASP A 12 -0.58 17.30 40.77
N VAL A 13 -0.50 16.52 41.84
CA VAL A 13 -1.66 15.98 42.56
C VAL A 13 -1.65 16.55 43.97
N HIS A 14 -2.57 17.47 44.25
CA HIS A 14 -2.74 18.07 45.57
C HIS A 14 -3.81 17.34 46.39
N LYS A 15 -4.12 17.81 47.59
CA LYS A 15 -5.09 17.17 48.50
C LYS A 15 -6.49 17.09 47.87
N GLU A 16 -6.96 18.17 47.24
CA GLU A 16 -8.32 18.29 46.70
C GLU A 16 -8.39 18.41 45.17
N THR A 17 -7.26 18.72 44.53
CA THR A 17 -7.20 19.04 43.10
C THR A 17 -6.07 18.31 42.39
N VAL A 18 -6.19 18.22 41.07
CA VAL A 18 -5.12 17.80 40.15
C VAL A 18 -4.85 18.95 39.20
N VAL A 19 -3.58 19.31 39.02
CA VAL A 19 -3.14 20.38 38.13
C VAL A 19 -2.32 19.75 37.02
N ALA A 20 -2.73 19.91 35.77
CA ALA A 20 -1.93 19.53 34.61
C ALA A 20 -1.44 20.78 33.90
N CYS A 21 -0.14 20.83 33.64
CA CYS A 21 0.51 21.86 32.85
C CYS A 21 1.05 21.23 31.57
N MET A 22 0.60 21.75 30.43
CA MET A 22 1.12 21.40 29.12
C MET A 22 1.94 22.57 28.59
N ILE A 23 3.16 22.26 28.17
CA ILE A 23 4.07 23.20 27.52
C ILE A 23 4.36 22.64 26.14
N ALA A 24 4.03 23.41 25.11
CA ALA A 24 4.41 23.14 23.73
C ALA A 24 5.22 24.32 23.20
N LEU A 25 6.17 24.03 22.31
CA LEU A 25 6.82 25.05 21.50
C LEU A 25 6.10 25.06 20.14
N ASP A 26 5.54 26.21 19.78
CA ASP A 26 4.99 26.47 18.46
C ASP A 26 5.92 27.39 17.67
N GLU A 27 5.54 27.69 16.43
CA GLU A 27 6.27 28.62 15.55
C GLU A 27 6.29 30.06 16.08
N ASN A 28 5.36 30.41 16.97
CA ASN A 28 5.19 31.73 17.57
C ASN A 28 5.86 31.86 18.96
N GLY A 29 6.42 30.78 19.51
CA GLY A 29 7.05 30.74 20.82
C GLY A 29 6.58 29.59 21.73
N LYS A 30 6.49 29.86 23.04
CA LYS A 30 6.16 28.87 24.06
C LYS A 30 4.69 28.98 24.45
N LEU A 31 3.89 27.99 24.08
CA LEU A 31 2.50 27.87 24.51
C LEU A 31 2.44 27.09 25.83
N LYS A 32 1.92 27.72 26.88
CA LYS A 32 1.75 27.12 28.21
C LYS A 32 0.28 27.14 28.59
N GLU A 33 -0.32 25.96 28.65
CA GLU A 33 -1.69 25.79 29.15
C GLU A 33 -1.66 25.05 30.49
N ILE A 34 -2.44 25.56 31.44
CA ILE A 34 -2.60 24.94 32.75
C ILE A 34 -4.09 24.69 32.95
N ARG A 35 -4.45 23.45 33.31
CA ARG A 35 -5.79 23.10 33.74
C ARG A 35 -5.75 22.49 35.13
N THR A 36 -6.68 22.94 35.97
CA THR A 36 -6.90 22.39 37.30
C THR A 36 -8.25 21.70 37.32
N SER A 37 -8.30 20.46 37.79
CA SER A 37 -9.52 19.68 37.96
C SER A 37 -9.69 19.28 39.41
N SER A 38 -10.91 18.93 39.81
CA SER A 38 -11.11 18.17 41.04
C SER A 38 -10.65 16.72 40.86
N LYS A 39 -10.75 15.91 41.93
CA LYS A 39 -10.49 14.46 41.90
C LYS A 39 -11.73 13.61 41.55
N MET A 40 -12.84 14.23 41.20
CA MET A 40 -14.03 13.50 40.76
C MET A 40 -13.74 12.82 39.42
N THR A 41 -14.29 11.62 39.22
CA THR A 41 -14.02 10.80 38.02
C THR A 41 -14.37 11.54 36.74
N GLU A 42 -15.46 12.31 36.72
CA GLU A 42 -15.87 13.11 35.57
C GLU A 42 -14.84 14.20 35.22
N ASP A 43 -14.37 14.93 36.23
CA ASP A 43 -13.36 15.98 36.09
C ASP A 43 -12.00 15.43 35.62
N LEU A 44 -11.58 14.28 36.18
CA LEU A 44 -10.36 13.59 35.77
C LEU A 44 -10.46 13.04 34.34
N THR A 45 -11.65 12.60 33.93
CA THR A 45 -11.90 12.16 32.55
C THR A 45 -11.80 13.34 31.59
N GLY A 46 -12.37 14.49 31.95
CA GLY A 46 -12.22 15.73 31.17
C GLY A 46 -10.76 16.19 31.05
N LEU A 47 -9.98 16.09 32.13
CA LEU A 47 -8.55 16.41 32.12
C LEU A 47 -7.76 15.47 31.19
N SER A 48 -8.03 14.16 31.27
CA SER A 48 -7.42 13.14 30.40
C SER A 48 -7.79 13.34 28.92
N GLN A 49 -9.07 13.60 28.61
CA GLN A 49 -9.52 13.89 27.25
C GLN A 49 -8.81 15.12 26.69
N TRP A 50 -8.70 16.20 27.48
CA TRP A 50 -7.97 17.39 27.07
C TRP A 50 -6.50 17.08 26.76
N LEU A 51 -5.79 16.34 27.62
CA LEU A 51 -4.40 15.96 27.37
C LEU A 51 -4.24 15.14 26.08
N ASN A 52 -5.12 14.16 25.85
CA ASN A 52 -5.09 13.32 24.66
C ASN A 52 -5.36 14.13 23.38
N LEU A 53 -6.44 14.93 23.36
CA LEU A 53 -6.76 15.78 22.21
C LEU A 53 -5.64 16.76 21.91
N SER A 54 -5.06 17.35 22.95
CA SER A 54 -3.96 18.30 22.77
C SER A 54 -2.71 17.62 22.20
N HIS A 55 -2.45 16.35 22.55
CA HIS A 55 -1.35 15.58 21.97
C HIS A 55 -1.62 15.19 20.51
N VAL A 56 -2.85 14.77 20.19
CA VAL A 56 -3.26 14.46 18.81
C VAL A 56 -3.07 15.68 17.91
N ASN A 57 -3.57 16.86 18.32
CA ASN A 57 -3.42 18.09 17.54
C ASN A 57 -1.94 18.43 17.25
N PHE A 58 -1.06 18.22 18.22
CA PHE A 58 0.37 18.42 18.00
C PHE A 58 0.97 17.43 17.01
N LEU A 59 0.59 16.15 17.09
CA LEU A 59 1.05 15.17 16.11
C LEU A 59 0.54 15.53 14.72
N ASP A 60 -0.70 16.01 14.59
CA ASP A 60 -1.26 16.47 13.31
C ASP A 60 -0.48 17.67 12.75
N GLU A 61 -0.10 18.64 13.58
CA GLU A 61 0.76 19.76 13.18
C GLU A 61 2.16 19.30 12.73
N GLN A 62 2.78 18.37 13.46
CA GLN A 62 4.10 17.86 13.08
C GLN A 62 4.05 17.00 11.82
N ILE A 63 2.96 16.24 11.61
CA ILE A 63 2.72 15.53 10.36
C ILE A 63 2.60 16.52 9.20
N ALA A 64 1.79 17.59 9.36
CA ALA A 64 1.63 18.61 8.33
C ALA A 64 2.96 19.28 7.94
N LYS A 65 3.80 19.64 8.91
CA LYS A 65 5.15 20.18 8.66
C LYS A 65 6.05 19.21 7.89
N LEU A 66 5.97 17.92 8.23
CA LEU A 66 6.74 16.88 7.52
C LEU A 66 6.20 16.68 6.09
N ASP A 67 4.89 16.71 5.89
CA ASP A 67 4.26 16.61 4.58
C ASP A 67 4.67 17.78 3.67
N GLU A 68 4.68 19.01 4.19
CA GLU A 68 5.21 20.18 3.48
C GLU A 68 6.69 20.03 3.13
N GLY A 69 7.49 19.52 4.08
CA GLY A 69 8.91 19.24 3.87
C GLY A 69 9.15 18.19 2.79
N ILE A 70 8.33 17.12 2.77
CA ILE A 70 8.37 16.08 1.74
C ILE A 70 7.98 16.69 0.39
N GLU A 71 6.89 17.45 0.31
CA GLU A 71 6.47 18.06 -0.97
C GLU A 71 7.56 18.99 -1.53
N ALA A 72 8.19 19.80 -0.67
CA ALA A 72 9.29 20.67 -1.05
C ALA A 72 10.47 19.88 -1.65
N GLN A 73 10.82 18.73 -1.07
CA GLN A 73 11.87 17.84 -1.58
C GLN A 73 11.46 17.09 -2.85
N MET A 74 10.16 16.86 -3.05
CA MET A 74 9.62 16.16 -4.22
C MET A 74 9.43 17.09 -5.43
N ASN A 75 9.42 18.41 -5.25
CA ASN A 75 9.27 19.40 -6.33
C ASN A 75 10.18 19.18 -7.54
N PRO A 76 11.49 18.87 -7.39
CA PRO A 76 12.38 18.61 -8.54
C PRO A 76 11.97 17.40 -9.37
N PHE A 77 11.16 16.50 -8.81
CA PHE A 77 10.74 15.24 -9.41
C PHE A 77 9.25 15.24 -9.83
N LYS A 78 8.56 16.39 -9.78
CA LYS A 78 7.13 16.52 -10.12
C LYS A 78 6.80 16.06 -11.56
N ALA A 79 7.72 16.23 -12.50
CA ALA A 79 7.51 15.76 -13.86
C ALA A 79 7.61 14.22 -13.96
N GLU A 80 8.57 13.62 -13.25
CA GLU A 80 8.70 12.16 -13.19
C GLU A 80 7.61 11.48 -12.36
N LEU A 81 7.03 12.20 -11.38
CA LEU A 81 5.87 11.78 -10.57
C LEU A 81 4.61 11.50 -11.41
N ALA A 82 4.42 12.26 -12.50
CA ALA A 82 3.21 12.20 -13.32
C ALA A 82 2.94 10.79 -13.88
N GLY A 83 3.98 10.00 -14.17
CA GLY A 83 3.82 8.63 -14.64
C GLY A 83 3.27 7.69 -13.57
N TRP A 84 3.65 7.86 -12.31
CA TRP A 84 3.14 7.05 -11.21
C TRP A 84 1.75 7.50 -10.72
N ASP A 85 1.45 8.80 -10.80
CA ASP A 85 0.15 9.35 -10.40
C ASP A 85 -1.00 8.90 -11.31
N GLN A 86 -0.70 8.51 -12.55
CA GLN A 86 -1.68 7.93 -13.46
C GLN A 86 -2.01 6.46 -13.14
N LEU A 87 -1.24 5.81 -12.26
CA LEU A 87 -1.49 4.43 -11.88
C LEU A 87 -2.81 4.36 -11.08
N PRO A 88 -3.66 3.35 -11.34
CA PRO A 88 -4.96 3.27 -10.71
C PRO A 88 -4.91 3.15 -9.19
N ASP A 89 -5.77 3.91 -8.52
CA ASP A 89 -5.93 3.96 -7.05
C ASP A 89 -4.65 4.31 -6.26
N VAL A 90 -3.69 4.99 -6.90
CA VAL A 90 -2.53 5.55 -6.22
C VAL A 90 -2.87 6.95 -5.68
N ASN A 91 -2.53 7.19 -4.42
CA ASN A 91 -2.58 8.52 -3.82
C ASN A 91 -1.17 9.16 -3.82
N PRO A 92 -1.07 10.50 -3.70
CA PRO A 92 0.23 11.18 -3.75
C PRO A 92 1.25 10.66 -2.72
N HIS A 93 0.79 10.30 -1.52
CA HIS A 93 1.65 9.74 -0.47
C HIS A 93 2.28 8.41 -0.88
N ILE A 94 1.51 7.50 -1.48
CA ILE A 94 2.00 6.21 -1.98
C ILE A 94 2.95 6.44 -3.16
N THR A 95 2.68 7.43 -4.01
CA THR A 95 3.63 7.84 -5.06
C THR A 95 4.97 8.27 -4.46
N GLN A 96 4.95 9.10 -3.41
CA GLN A 96 6.16 9.54 -2.70
C GLN A 96 6.92 8.35 -2.11
N VAL A 97 6.23 7.40 -1.47
CA VAL A 97 6.84 6.17 -0.93
C VAL A 97 7.48 5.35 -2.05
N MET A 98 6.77 5.15 -3.16
CA MET A 98 7.31 4.41 -4.31
C MET A 98 8.59 5.05 -4.85
N ILE A 99 8.65 6.37 -4.94
CA ILE A 99 9.86 7.07 -5.41
C ILE A 99 10.97 7.05 -4.37
N ALA A 100 10.66 7.20 -3.09
CA ALA A 100 11.66 7.12 -2.04
C ALA A 100 12.33 5.73 -1.98
N GLU A 101 11.56 4.68 -2.24
CA GLU A 101 12.02 3.29 -2.19
C GLU A 101 12.70 2.84 -3.50
N VAL A 102 12.07 3.14 -4.65
CA VAL A 102 12.46 2.61 -5.95
C VAL A 102 13.27 3.63 -6.78
N GLY A 103 13.12 4.93 -6.50
CA GLY A 103 13.71 5.99 -7.31
C GLY A 103 12.83 6.42 -8.49
N ASN A 104 13.18 7.57 -9.08
CA ASN A 104 12.35 8.24 -10.10
C ASN A 104 12.51 7.69 -11.54
N ARG A 105 13.66 7.11 -11.89
CA ARG A 105 14.00 6.75 -13.28
C ARG A 105 14.09 5.25 -13.55
N LEU A 106 14.03 4.42 -12.51
CA LEU A 106 14.04 2.95 -12.58
C LEU A 106 15.23 2.32 -13.33
N LYS A 107 16.26 3.10 -13.70
CA LYS A 107 17.42 2.66 -14.50
C LYS A 107 18.28 1.60 -13.83
N GLN A 108 18.15 1.42 -12.52
CA GLN A 108 18.84 0.37 -11.77
C GLN A 108 18.25 -1.02 -12.01
N PHE A 109 17.05 -1.12 -12.61
CA PHE A 109 16.40 -2.38 -12.93
C PHE A 109 16.46 -2.60 -14.44
N GLU A 110 16.85 -3.82 -14.85
CA GLU A 110 16.91 -4.20 -16.26
C GLU A 110 15.51 -4.33 -16.86
N ASP A 111 14.57 -4.90 -16.10
CA ASP A 111 13.18 -5.04 -16.50
C ASP A 111 12.21 -4.93 -15.30
N ALA A 112 10.92 -5.00 -15.61
CA ALA A 112 9.87 -5.00 -14.59
C ALA A 112 9.96 -6.20 -13.63
N THR A 113 10.52 -7.33 -14.05
CA THR A 113 10.64 -8.53 -13.21
C THR A 113 11.69 -8.34 -12.12
N HIS A 114 12.80 -7.66 -12.44
CA HIS A 114 13.82 -7.26 -11.47
C HIS A 114 13.25 -6.28 -10.44
N LEU A 115 12.45 -5.31 -10.87
CA LEU A 115 11.78 -4.39 -9.95
C LEU A 115 10.84 -5.13 -8.98
N VAL A 116 9.99 -6.02 -9.50
CA VAL A 116 9.05 -6.76 -8.67
C VAL A 116 9.78 -7.73 -7.74
N SER A 117 10.84 -8.37 -8.21
CA SER A 117 11.69 -9.21 -7.37
C SER A 117 12.33 -8.40 -6.24
N TRP A 118 12.82 -7.20 -6.53
CA TRP A 118 13.39 -6.31 -5.53
C TRP A 118 12.35 -5.84 -4.50
N ALA A 119 11.13 -5.53 -4.95
CA ALA A 119 10.00 -5.21 -4.08
C ALA A 119 9.44 -6.45 -3.34
N GLU A 120 10.00 -7.64 -3.59
CA GLU A 120 9.55 -8.93 -3.09
C GLU A 120 8.10 -9.30 -3.46
N MET A 121 7.47 -8.60 -4.42
CA MET A 121 6.06 -8.80 -4.83
C MET A 121 5.88 -10.04 -5.72
N CYS A 122 6.77 -11.03 -5.55
CA CYS A 122 6.75 -12.31 -6.23
C CYS A 122 7.11 -13.44 -5.26
N PRO A 123 6.66 -14.68 -5.51
CA PRO A 123 7.12 -15.82 -4.72
C PRO A 123 8.66 -15.91 -4.75
N GLY A 124 9.28 -16.23 -3.61
CA GLY A 124 10.73 -16.44 -3.55
C GLY A 124 11.18 -17.56 -4.49
N HIS A 125 12.34 -17.39 -5.10
CA HIS A 125 12.96 -18.39 -5.96
C HIS A 125 13.83 -19.32 -5.10
N ASN A 126 13.33 -20.52 -4.79
CA ASN A 126 14.02 -21.52 -3.99
C ASN A 126 14.29 -22.78 -4.83
N GLU A 127 15.45 -22.83 -5.47
CA GLU A 127 15.85 -23.94 -6.33
C GLU A 127 17.20 -24.51 -5.86
N SER A 128 17.31 -25.83 -5.79
CA SER A 128 18.60 -26.51 -5.64
C SER A 128 18.68 -27.72 -6.56
N ALA A 129 19.82 -27.88 -7.23
CA ALA A 129 20.08 -28.98 -8.17
C ALA A 129 18.96 -29.22 -9.20
N GLY A 130 18.38 -28.15 -9.76
CA GLY A 130 17.30 -28.25 -10.77
C GLY A 130 15.92 -28.56 -10.20
N LYS A 131 15.78 -28.65 -8.88
CA LYS A 131 14.49 -28.90 -8.20
C LYS A 131 13.99 -27.63 -7.55
N CYS A 132 12.79 -27.20 -7.93
CA CYS A 132 12.09 -26.09 -7.29
C CYS A 132 11.42 -26.55 -6.00
N TYR A 133 11.75 -25.89 -4.90
CA TYR A 133 11.15 -26.06 -3.59
C TYR A 133 10.10 -24.98 -3.32
N HIS A 134 9.40 -25.10 -2.19
CA HIS A 134 8.46 -24.06 -1.76
C HIS A 134 9.20 -22.73 -1.53
N GLY A 135 8.69 -21.67 -2.16
CA GLY A 135 9.22 -20.31 -2.07
C GLY A 135 8.31 -19.43 -1.22
N HIS A 136 8.78 -19.08 -0.03
CA HIS A 136 8.16 -17.98 0.73
C HIS A 136 8.57 -16.65 0.09
N THR A 137 7.68 -15.67 0.07
CA THR A 137 8.03 -14.27 -0.19
C THR A 137 9.04 -13.82 0.87
N HIS A 138 10.15 -13.22 0.47
CA HIS A 138 11.11 -12.71 1.44
C HIS A 138 10.66 -11.35 1.99
N LYS A 139 11.43 -10.82 2.93
CA LYS A 139 11.11 -9.54 3.58
C LYS A 139 11.70 -8.42 2.72
N GLY A 140 10.90 -7.87 1.81
CA GLY A 140 11.25 -6.68 1.03
C GLY A 140 11.16 -5.39 1.86
N SER A 141 11.19 -4.24 1.20
CA SER A 141 10.98 -2.97 1.91
C SER A 141 9.56 -2.90 2.46
N LYS A 142 9.47 -2.72 3.78
CA LYS A 142 8.19 -2.74 4.52
C LYS A 142 7.25 -1.64 4.06
N TRP A 143 7.80 -0.48 3.69
CA TRP A 143 7.05 0.70 3.26
C TRP A 143 6.44 0.49 1.88
N LEU A 144 7.26 0.12 0.89
CA LEU A 144 6.78 -0.18 -0.46
C LEU A 144 5.75 -1.32 -0.44
N TRP A 145 6.03 -2.39 0.30
CA TRP A 145 5.13 -3.52 0.43
C TRP A 145 3.75 -3.10 0.93
N ARG A 146 3.71 -2.33 2.02
CA ARG A 146 2.45 -1.87 2.62
C ARG A 146 1.70 -0.96 1.66
N ALA A 147 2.39 -0.02 1.03
CA ALA A 147 1.82 0.90 0.06
C ALA A 147 1.21 0.16 -1.14
N LEU A 148 1.92 -0.80 -1.73
CA LEU A 148 1.42 -1.58 -2.87
C LEU A 148 0.23 -2.48 -2.49
N VAL A 149 0.24 -3.06 -1.29
CA VAL A 149 -0.89 -3.85 -0.80
C VAL A 149 -2.13 -2.97 -0.61
N GLU A 150 -1.95 -1.75 -0.11
CA GLU A 150 -3.04 -0.78 0.05
C GLU A 150 -3.65 -0.39 -1.31
N VAL A 151 -2.82 -0.01 -2.28
CA VAL A 151 -3.27 0.28 -3.66
C VAL A 151 -3.97 -0.94 -4.26
N ALA A 152 -3.40 -2.13 -4.10
CA ALA A 152 -3.97 -3.37 -4.63
C ALA A 152 -5.36 -3.68 -4.05
N HIS A 153 -5.60 -3.38 -2.77
CA HIS A 153 -6.91 -3.50 -2.15
C HIS A 153 -7.93 -2.50 -2.74
N GLY A 154 -7.50 -1.29 -3.08
CA GLY A 154 -8.32 -0.29 -3.77
C GLY A 154 -8.63 -0.67 -5.23
N ALA A 155 -7.61 -1.13 -5.95
CA ALA A 155 -7.66 -1.39 -7.39
C ALA A 155 -8.44 -2.65 -7.76
N ALA A 156 -8.29 -3.72 -6.97
CA ALA A 156 -8.92 -5.01 -7.24
C ALA A 156 -10.44 -4.95 -7.46
N PRO A 157 -11.26 -4.23 -6.68
CA PRO A 157 -12.69 -4.15 -6.92
C PRO A 157 -13.12 -3.14 -8.01
N LYS A 158 -12.31 -2.10 -8.29
CA LYS A 158 -12.72 -0.95 -9.12
C LYS A 158 -12.34 -1.10 -10.59
N HIS A 159 -11.15 -1.60 -10.89
CA HIS A 159 -10.62 -1.65 -12.25
C HIS A 159 -10.90 -3.00 -12.92
N LYS A 160 -11.31 -2.98 -14.20
CA LYS A 160 -11.86 -4.17 -14.88
C LYS A 160 -10.81 -5.28 -15.00
N TYR A 161 -9.60 -4.92 -15.43
CA TYR A 161 -8.48 -5.86 -15.52
C TYR A 161 -8.13 -6.47 -14.15
N PHE A 162 -7.88 -5.64 -13.13
CA PHE A 162 -7.49 -6.12 -11.79
C PHE A 162 -8.58 -6.92 -11.10
N LYS A 163 -9.85 -6.57 -11.33
CA LYS A 163 -11.01 -7.32 -10.85
C LYS A 163 -11.08 -8.71 -11.46
N ALA A 164 -10.96 -8.81 -12.78
CA ALA A 164 -10.94 -10.10 -13.47
C ALA A 164 -9.76 -10.98 -12.99
N MET A 165 -8.59 -10.38 -12.82
CA MET A 165 -7.41 -11.04 -12.26
C MET A 165 -7.69 -11.58 -10.84
N HIS A 166 -8.23 -10.73 -9.96
CA HIS A 166 -8.52 -11.08 -8.58
C HIS A 166 -9.52 -12.23 -8.48
N HIS A 167 -10.64 -12.17 -9.21
CA HIS A 167 -11.66 -13.22 -9.20
C HIS A 167 -11.13 -14.59 -9.66
N ARG A 168 -10.22 -14.61 -10.65
CA ARG A 168 -9.63 -15.86 -11.15
C ARG A 168 -8.70 -16.52 -10.13
N LEU A 169 -7.94 -15.71 -9.39
CA LEU A 169 -6.90 -16.20 -8.48
C LEU A 169 -7.42 -16.51 -7.08
N VAL A 170 -8.42 -15.77 -6.60
CA VAL A 170 -8.91 -15.88 -5.21
C VAL A 170 -9.39 -17.28 -4.86
N GLY A 171 -10.08 -17.95 -5.78
CA GLY A 171 -10.60 -19.32 -5.56
C GLY A 171 -9.51 -20.38 -5.46
N ARG A 172 -8.31 -20.16 -6.02
CA ARG A 172 -7.22 -21.14 -6.02
C ARG A 172 -6.12 -20.82 -5.01
N ARG A 173 -5.84 -19.54 -4.78
CA ARG A 173 -4.68 -19.09 -3.97
C ARG A 173 -5.09 -18.42 -2.65
N GLY A 174 -6.36 -18.07 -2.48
CA GLY A 174 -6.85 -17.31 -1.34
C GLY A 174 -6.66 -15.80 -1.50
N LYS A 175 -7.33 -15.03 -0.64
CA LYS A 175 -7.45 -13.57 -0.72
C LYS A 175 -6.08 -12.87 -0.66
N ASN A 176 -5.28 -13.13 0.37
CA ASN A 176 -4.02 -12.40 0.59
C ASN A 176 -3.02 -12.59 -0.56
N LYS A 177 -2.82 -13.84 -1.02
CA LYS A 177 -1.91 -14.13 -2.15
C LYS A 177 -2.39 -13.50 -3.46
N THR A 178 -3.70 -13.31 -3.59
CA THR A 178 -4.28 -12.68 -4.78
C THR A 178 -4.07 -11.18 -4.78
N ILE A 179 -4.20 -10.51 -3.63
CA ILE A 179 -3.89 -9.08 -3.49
C ILE A 179 -2.42 -8.80 -3.79
N VAL A 180 -1.51 -9.65 -3.29
CA VAL A 180 -0.08 -9.54 -3.65
C VAL A 180 0.13 -9.68 -5.16
N ALA A 181 -0.60 -10.58 -5.83
CA ALA A 181 -0.53 -10.72 -7.28
C ALA A 181 -1.10 -9.49 -8.03
N VAL A 182 -2.11 -8.81 -7.49
CA VAL A 182 -2.59 -7.53 -8.04
C VAL A 182 -1.53 -6.45 -7.88
N GLY A 183 -0.92 -6.34 -6.69
CA GLY A 183 0.17 -5.40 -6.45
C GLY A 183 1.41 -5.65 -7.31
N HIS A 184 1.73 -6.92 -7.60
CA HIS A 184 2.73 -7.30 -8.61
C HIS A 184 2.42 -6.66 -9.96
N ASN A 185 1.19 -6.80 -10.46
CA ASN A 185 0.82 -6.29 -11.78
C ASN A 185 0.72 -4.76 -11.80
N LEU A 186 0.30 -4.13 -10.70
CA LEU A 186 0.38 -2.68 -10.54
C LEU A 186 1.83 -2.18 -10.71
N LEU A 187 2.79 -2.84 -10.04
CA LEU A 187 4.18 -2.44 -10.12
C LEU A 187 4.79 -2.67 -11.51
N VAL A 188 4.45 -3.79 -12.17
CA VAL A 188 4.82 -4.03 -13.58
C VAL A 188 4.24 -2.96 -14.50
N THR A 189 2.99 -2.56 -14.27
CA THR A 189 2.31 -1.53 -15.06
C THR A 189 2.99 -0.19 -14.87
N GLY A 190 3.25 0.21 -13.62
CA GLY A 190 3.98 1.44 -13.29
C GLY A 190 5.38 1.49 -13.89
N TYR A 191 6.12 0.37 -13.89
CA TYR A 191 7.42 0.29 -14.56
C TYR A 191 7.34 0.68 -16.03
N TYR A 192 6.38 0.11 -16.78
CA TYR A 192 6.25 0.40 -18.20
C TYR A 192 5.67 1.80 -18.48
N MET A 193 4.79 2.31 -17.62
CA MET A 193 4.29 3.68 -17.74
C MET A 193 5.44 4.70 -17.61
N VAL A 194 6.30 4.52 -16.60
CA VAL A 194 7.44 5.42 -16.34
C VAL A 194 8.52 5.29 -17.40
N THR A 195 8.88 4.06 -17.79
CA THR A 195 9.99 3.84 -18.75
C THR A 195 9.60 4.14 -20.19
N LYS A 196 8.35 3.91 -20.59
CA LYS A 196 7.86 4.15 -21.96
C LYS A 196 7.12 5.48 -22.11
N HIS A 197 6.90 6.22 -21.02
CA HIS A 197 6.10 7.45 -21.00
C HIS A 197 4.71 7.24 -21.63
N GLN A 198 4.02 6.20 -21.21
CA GLN A 198 2.69 5.83 -21.71
C GLN A 198 1.64 5.96 -20.60
N ASP A 199 0.47 6.45 -20.98
CA ASP A 199 -0.66 6.54 -20.06
C ASP A 199 -1.23 5.17 -19.68
N TYR A 200 -1.80 5.08 -18.48
CA TYR A 200 -2.47 3.85 -18.04
C TYR A 200 -3.68 3.54 -18.92
N GLN A 201 -3.73 2.32 -19.44
CA GLN A 201 -4.88 1.78 -20.15
C GLN A 201 -5.40 0.55 -19.43
N ASP A 202 -6.70 0.51 -19.12
CA ASP A 202 -7.35 -0.68 -18.55
C ASP A 202 -7.63 -1.68 -19.68
N TRP A 203 -7.00 -2.86 -19.59
CA TRP A 203 -7.08 -3.90 -20.62
C TRP A 203 -8.44 -4.63 -20.61
N GLY A 204 -9.32 -4.30 -19.67
CA GLY A 204 -10.68 -4.78 -19.61
C GLY A 204 -10.82 -6.15 -18.95
N ALA A 205 -12.07 -6.55 -18.70
CA ALA A 205 -12.39 -7.77 -17.99
C ALA A 205 -12.12 -9.04 -18.83
N ASN A 206 -12.23 -8.93 -20.16
CA ASN A 206 -12.10 -10.04 -21.09
C ASN A 206 -10.64 -10.38 -21.43
N TYR A 207 -9.67 -9.58 -20.98
CA TYR A 207 -8.27 -9.76 -21.33
C TYR A 207 -7.76 -11.20 -21.10
N PHE A 208 -8.14 -11.79 -19.96
CA PHE A 208 -7.73 -13.17 -19.63
C PHE A 208 -8.46 -14.23 -20.45
N ASP A 209 -9.67 -13.96 -20.90
CA ASP A 209 -10.45 -14.90 -21.72
C ASP A 209 -9.93 -14.87 -23.16
N GLU A 210 -9.68 -13.68 -23.70
CA GLU A 210 -9.14 -13.45 -25.05
C GLU A 210 -7.77 -14.11 -25.23
N ARG A 211 -6.88 -13.96 -24.25
CA ARG A 211 -5.54 -14.56 -24.28
C ARG A 211 -5.57 -16.09 -24.22
N ASN A 212 -6.61 -16.67 -23.62
CA ASN A 212 -6.74 -18.11 -23.49
C ASN A 212 -7.71 -18.71 -24.51
N ILE A 213 -8.17 -17.97 -25.53
CA ILE A 213 -9.16 -18.45 -26.51
C ILE A 213 -8.76 -19.83 -27.05
N GLU A 214 -7.50 -20.05 -27.43
CA GLU A 214 -7.07 -21.36 -27.94
C GLU A 214 -7.09 -22.48 -26.90
N ILE A 215 -6.70 -22.19 -25.67
CA ILE A 215 -6.71 -23.17 -24.57
C ILE A 215 -8.15 -23.49 -24.19
N THR A 216 -9.01 -22.47 -24.12
CA THR A 216 -10.44 -22.59 -23.83
C THR A 216 -11.15 -23.37 -24.94
N LYS A 217 -10.88 -23.06 -26.22
CA LYS A 217 -11.37 -23.83 -27.38
C LYS A 217 -10.92 -25.29 -27.30
N ARG A 218 -9.63 -25.54 -27.07
CA ARG A 218 -9.07 -26.90 -26.95
C ARG A 218 -9.70 -27.69 -25.81
N ASN A 219 -9.91 -27.05 -24.65
CA ASN A 219 -10.56 -27.69 -23.49
C ASN A 219 -12.05 -27.94 -23.73
N ALA A 220 -12.76 -27.04 -24.41
CA ALA A 220 -14.16 -27.22 -24.79
C ALA A 220 -14.32 -28.38 -25.79
N ILE A 221 -13.45 -28.46 -26.81
CA ILE A 221 -13.40 -29.58 -27.75
C ILE A 221 -13.10 -30.90 -27.02
N LYS A 222 -12.14 -30.93 -26.09
CA LYS A 222 -11.86 -32.13 -25.28
C LYS A 222 -13.06 -32.56 -24.43
N ARG A 223 -13.79 -31.61 -23.83
CA ARG A 223 -15.01 -31.92 -23.06
C ARG A 223 -16.10 -32.49 -23.95
N LEU A 224 -16.36 -31.85 -25.09
CA LEU A 224 -17.31 -32.37 -26.08
C LEU A 224 -16.88 -33.76 -26.52
N SER A 225 -15.64 -33.96 -27.00
CA SER A 225 -15.15 -35.28 -27.40
C SER A 225 -15.31 -36.36 -26.32
N ASN A 226 -15.08 -36.03 -25.05
CA ASN A 226 -15.28 -36.96 -23.94
C ASN A 226 -16.76 -37.27 -23.68
N ASP A 227 -17.66 -36.28 -23.78
CA ASP A 227 -19.10 -36.51 -23.66
C ASP A 227 -19.59 -37.43 -24.79
N TRP A 228 -19.15 -37.21 -26.03
CA TRP A 228 -19.55 -38.06 -27.17
C TRP A 228 -19.11 -39.52 -26.99
N SER A 229 -17.91 -39.76 -26.44
CA SER A 229 -17.48 -41.14 -26.09
C SER A 229 -18.31 -41.81 -24.98
N ILE A 230 -18.96 -41.04 -24.10
CA ILE A 230 -19.87 -41.58 -23.08
C ILE A 230 -21.23 -41.96 -23.71
N TRP A 231 -21.68 -41.24 -24.72
CA TRP A 231 -22.93 -41.53 -25.44
C TRP A 231 -22.79 -42.73 -26.39
N ASP A 232 -21.65 -42.90 -27.06
CA ASP A 232 -21.36 -44.09 -27.89
C ASP A 232 -21.34 -45.40 -27.08
N PHE A 233 -21.00 -45.35 -25.79
CA PHE A 233 -21.02 -46.50 -24.89
C PHE A 233 -22.42 -46.87 -24.38
N LYS A 234 -23.41 -45.97 -24.52
CA LYS A 234 -24.81 -46.19 -24.11
C LYS A 234 -25.73 -46.62 -25.26
N LEU A 235 -25.25 -46.56 -26.51
CA LEU A 235 -25.99 -46.91 -27.73
C LEU A 235 -25.63 -48.29 -28.31
N ASN A 236 -24.68 -49.00 -27.68
CA ASN A 236 -24.44 -50.44 -27.85
C ASN A 236 -24.93 -51.19 -26.62
#